data_AF-T1PQ16-F1
#
_entry.id   AF-T1PQ16-F1
#
_cell.length_a   1.000
_cell.length_b   1.000
_cell.length_c   1.000
_cell.angle_alpha   90.00
_cell.angle_beta   90.00
_cell.angle_gamma   90.00
#
_symmetry.space_group_name_H-M   'P 1'
#
loop_
_entity.id
_entity.type
_entity.pdbx_description
1 polymer ?
#
loop_
_entity_poly.entity_id
_entity_poly.type
_entity_poly.pdbx_seq_one_letter_code
_entity_poly.pdbx_strand_id
1 'polypeptide(L)'
;MGLAARAFLFALTLLLVRGDEHNHKYNDGEEVVLWMNTVGPYHNRQETYAYFSLPFCSGSKSSISHYHETLSEALQGVELEFSGYEIEFNRDVPSTVICMVDLTEDKVKAFTYAVMNEYWYQMYIDGLPIWGKVGEKDDQGRYYIYTHKKFDIGRNGQQIVDISLTTEKKELLAAGSKIKFSYEVNWKPSVVEFKDRFDKYLDPNFFQHRIHWFSIFNSFMMVIFLVGLVSMILMRTLRKDYARYSKDEEMDDMERDLGDEYGWKQ
;
A
#
# COMPACT_ATOMS: atom_id res chain seq x y z
N MET A 1 22.82 18.75 -50.57
CA MET A 1 22.32 18.79 -49.17
C MET A 1 21.89 17.37 -48.79
N GLY A 2 22.74 16.39 -48.49
CA GLY A 2 24.03 16.37 -47.81
C GLY A 2 23.80 15.54 -46.54
N LEU A 3 24.12 14.23 -46.57
CA LEU A 3 23.88 13.29 -45.46
C LEU A 3 24.38 13.81 -44.09
N ALA A 4 25.39 14.69 -44.10
CA ALA A 4 25.89 15.39 -42.92
C ALA A 4 24.82 16.19 -42.16
N ALA A 5 23.87 16.83 -42.85
CA ALA A 5 22.80 17.58 -42.20
C ALA A 5 21.77 16.66 -41.49
N ARG A 6 21.54 15.45 -42.04
CA ARG A 6 20.67 14.44 -41.42
C ARG A 6 21.36 13.78 -40.21
N ALA A 7 22.67 13.56 -40.27
CA ALA A 7 23.44 13.06 -39.13
C ALA A 7 23.51 14.07 -37.97
N PHE A 8 23.63 15.36 -38.28
CA PHE A 8 23.64 16.42 -37.26
C PHE A 8 22.28 16.57 -36.55
N LEU A 9 21.18 16.43 -37.29
CA LEU A 9 19.82 16.42 -36.71
C LEU A 9 19.56 15.20 -35.82
N PHE A 10 20.06 14.01 -36.20
CA PHE A 10 19.97 12.80 -35.36
C PHE A 10 20.85 12.87 -34.11
N ALA A 11 22.01 13.53 -34.19
CA ALA A 11 22.88 13.76 -33.04
C ALA A 11 22.29 14.79 -32.06
N LEU A 12 21.56 15.80 -32.55
CA LEU A 12 20.89 16.79 -31.70
C LEU A 12 19.69 16.20 -30.95
N THR A 13 18.98 15.23 -31.53
CA THR A 13 17.85 14.53 -30.87
C THR A 13 18.29 13.59 -29.74
N LEU A 14 19.55 13.15 -29.72
CA LEU A 14 20.10 12.29 -28.66
C LEU A 14 20.55 13.07 -27.41
N LEU A 15 20.63 14.41 -27.48
CA LEU A 15 21.14 15.26 -26.39
C LEU A 15 20.03 15.89 -25.51
N LEU A 16 18.77 15.52 -25.72
CA LEU A 16 17.63 16.03 -24.95
C LEU A 16 16.77 14.92 -24.32
N VAL A 17 17.37 13.77 -24.00
CA VAL A 17 16.74 12.88 -23.00
C VAL A 17 17.08 13.45 -21.64
N ARG A 18 16.22 14.34 -21.14
CA ARG A 18 16.25 14.68 -19.71
C ARG A 18 15.78 13.45 -18.94
N GLY A 19 16.53 13.14 -17.88
CA GLY A 19 16.04 12.27 -16.82
C GLY A 19 14.74 12.84 -16.29
N ASP A 20 13.81 11.98 -15.90
CA ASP A 20 12.54 12.41 -15.31
C ASP A 20 12.13 11.35 -14.29
N GLU A 21 11.30 11.72 -13.31
CA GLU A 21 10.68 10.77 -12.37
C GLU A 21 10.02 9.59 -13.13
N HIS A 22 9.51 9.84 -14.34
CA HIS A 22 8.93 8.82 -15.20
C HIS A 22 9.93 7.80 -15.79
N ASN A 23 11.19 8.18 -15.98
CA ASN A 23 12.23 7.26 -16.47
C ASN A 23 13.17 6.78 -15.36
N HIS A 24 12.94 7.24 -14.12
CA HIS A 24 13.68 6.87 -12.92
C HIS A 24 15.20 7.03 -13.07
N LYS A 25 15.62 8.02 -13.84
CA LYS A 25 17.02 8.41 -14.02
C LYS A 25 17.15 9.90 -13.78
N TYR A 26 18.17 10.29 -13.02
CA TYR A 26 18.40 11.65 -12.60
C TYR A 26 19.81 12.09 -12.99
N ASN A 27 19.91 13.33 -13.45
CA ASN A 27 21.18 14.03 -13.60
C ASN A 27 21.62 14.61 -12.25
N ASP A 28 22.92 14.85 -12.12
CA ASP A 28 23.46 15.48 -10.91
C ASP A 28 22.85 16.87 -10.68
N GLY A 29 22.32 17.10 -9.47
CA GLY A 29 21.62 18.35 -9.12
C GLY A 29 20.22 18.50 -9.73
N GLU A 30 19.66 17.46 -10.34
CA GLU A 30 18.27 17.46 -10.82
C GLU A 30 17.28 17.45 -9.65
N GLU A 31 16.12 18.08 -9.82
CA GLU A 31 15.08 18.12 -8.78
C GLU A 31 14.54 16.71 -8.50
N VAL A 32 14.47 16.34 -7.22
CA VAL A 32 13.80 15.14 -6.73
C VAL A 32 12.57 15.56 -5.94
N VAL A 33 11.40 15.14 -6.40
CA VAL A 33 10.14 15.54 -5.77
C VAL A 33 9.78 14.57 -4.64
N LEU A 34 9.44 15.12 -3.47
CA LEU A 34 8.84 14.40 -2.36
C LEU A 34 7.33 14.66 -2.37
N TRP A 35 6.57 13.59 -2.57
CA TRP A 35 5.11 13.58 -2.59
C TRP A 35 4.55 13.20 -1.24
N MET A 36 3.64 14.00 -0.71
CA MET A 36 2.86 13.71 0.49
C MET A 36 1.59 12.98 0.04
N ASN A 37 1.25 11.86 0.69
CA ASN A 37 0.06 11.08 0.34
C ASN A 37 -0.98 11.19 1.46
N THR A 38 -0.93 10.25 2.41
CA THR A 38 -1.96 10.10 3.42
C THR A 38 -1.42 10.04 4.83
N VAL A 39 -2.28 10.31 5.81
CA VAL A 39 -2.09 9.99 7.22
C VAL A 39 -3.21 9.08 7.70
N GLY A 40 -2.93 8.20 8.65
CA GLY A 40 -3.97 7.39 9.27
C GLY A 40 -3.47 6.61 10.49
N PRO A 41 -4.39 6.07 11.30
CA PRO A 41 -4.06 5.25 12.45
C PRO A 41 -3.41 3.93 12.04
N TYR A 42 -2.32 3.54 12.73
CA TYR A 42 -1.61 2.29 12.43
C TYR A 42 -2.50 1.04 12.56
N HIS A 43 -3.43 1.04 13.50
CA HIS A 43 -4.31 -0.10 13.79
C HIS A 43 -5.47 -0.26 12.79
N ASN A 44 -5.84 0.80 12.07
CA ASN A 44 -6.95 0.80 11.13
C ASN A 44 -6.52 1.32 9.76
N ARG A 45 -5.92 0.44 8.94
CA ARG A 45 -5.40 0.79 7.61
C ARG A 45 -6.46 1.20 6.58
N GLN A 46 -7.75 1.00 6.86
CA GLN A 46 -8.83 1.44 5.98
C GLN A 46 -9.17 2.91 6.15
N GLU A 47 -8.74 3.52 7.26
CA GLU A 47 -8.97 4.93 7.57
C GLU A 47 -7.74 5.73 7.16
N THR A 48 -7.88 6.50 6.09
CA THR A 48 -6.81 7.35 5.54
C THR A 48 -7.34 8.73 5.22
N TYR A 49 -6.58 9.75 5.59
CA TYR A 49 -6.85 11.16 5.33
C TYR A 49 -5.71 11.78 4.54
N ALA A 50 -5.94 12.91 3.88
CA ALA A 50 -4.87 13.66 3.20
C ALA A 50 -3.77 14.09 4.19
N TYR A 51 -2.52 14.18 3.73
CA TYR A 51 -1.39 14.53 4.59
C TYR A 51 -1.59 15.85 5.36
N PHE A 52 -2.05 16.89 4.67
CA PHE A 52 -2.27 18.22 5.23
C PHE A 52 -3.61 18.39 5.96
N SER A 53 -4.36 17.30 6.17
CA SER A 53 -5.47 17.29 7.13
C SER A 53 -4.99 17.50 8.57
N LEU A 54 -3.76 17.07 8.87
CA LEU A 54 -3.05 17.46 10.07
C LEU A 54 -2.35 18.80 9.85
N PRO A 55 -2.22 19.65 10.89
CA PRO A 55 -1.71 21.01 10.77
C PRO A 55 -0.18 21.06 10.64
N PHE A 56 0.37 20.19 9.80
CA PHE A 56 1.72 20.32 9.26
C PHE A 56 1.81 21.52 8.32
N CYS A 57 3.03 21.94 8.05
CA CYS A 57 3.31 22.97 7.06
C CYS A 57 3.81 22.34 5.76
N SER A 58 3.54 23.04 4.66
CA SER A 58 4.26 22.85 3.40
C SER A 58 5.58 23.63 3.43
N GLY A 59 6.54 23.18 2.61
CA GLY A 59 7.80 23.89 2.41
C GLY A 59 7.67 25.17 1.58
N SER A 60 8.77 25.89 1.44
CA SER A 60 8.83 27.21 0.80
C SER A 60 8.60 27.18 -0.71
N LYS A 61 8.78 26.02 -1.35
CA LYS A 61 8.62 25.88 -2.80
C LYS A 61 7.13 25.76 -3.15
N SER A 62 6.64 26.69 -3.97
CA SER A 62 5.22 26.79 -4.35
C SER A 62 4.88 26.20 -5.71
N SER A 63 5.87 25.93 -6.57
CA SER A 63 5.68 25.38 -7.91
C SER A 63 6.68 24.28 -8.21
N ILE A 64 6.17 23.20 -8.80
CA ILE A 64 6.96 22.07 -9.29
C ILE A 64 7.42 22.40 -10.71
N SER A 65 8.61 21.95 -11.11
CA SER A 65 9.10 22.16 -12.46
C SER A 65 8.19 21.49 -13.50
N HIS A 66 7.90 20.20 -13.34
CA HIS A 66 6.92 19.45 -14.14
C HIS A 66 6.37 18.26 -13.34
N TYR A 67 5.06 18.05 -13.34
CA TYR A 67 4.44 16.80 -12.90
C TYR A 67 3.16 16.56 -13.69
N HIS A 68 2.96 15.32 -14.15
CA HIS A 68 1.71 14.86 -14.72
C HIS A 68 1.27 13.61 -13.97
N GLU A 69 0.05 13.63 -13.43
CA GLU A 69 -0.55 12.45 -12.82
C GLU A 69 -0.66 11.33 -13.85
N THR A 70 -0.26 10.13 -13.43
CA THR A 70 -0.41 8.92 -14.24
C THR A 70 -1.86 8.41 -14.17
N LEU A 71 -2.30 7.70 -15.22
CA LEU A 71 -3.63 7.07 -15.22
C LEU A 71 -3.81 6.12 -14.03
N SER A 72 -2.74 5.43 -13.61
CA SER A 72 -2.73 4.57 -12.44
C SER A 72 -3.01 5.33 -11.14
N GLU A 73 -2.40 6.50 -10.94
CA GLU A 73 -2.62 7.33 -9.74
C GLU A 73 -4.05 7.88 -9.69
N ALA A 74 -4.55 8.36 -10.84
CA ALA A 74 -5.92 8.82 -10.96
C ALA A 74 -6.94 7.70 -10.66
N LEU A 75 -6.70 6.47 -11.13
CA LEU A 75 -7.58 5.33 -10.86
C LEU A 75 -7.49 4.84 -9.42
N GLN A 76 -6.32 4.97 -8.78
CA GLN A 76 -6.12 4.59 -7.38
C GLN A 76 -6.72 5.62 -6.42
N GLY A 77 -7.06 6.82 -6.92
CA GLY A 77 -7.65 7.90 -6.13
C GLY A 77 -6.68 8.49 -5.12
N VAL A 78 -5.37 8.43 -5.41
CA VAL A 78 -4.34 9.03 -4.55
C VAL A 78 -4.26 10.53 -4.85
N GLU A 79 -4.45 11.36 -3.82
CA GLU A 79 -4.31 12.80 -3.91
C GLU A 79 -2.89 13.15 -3.44
N LEU A 80 -1.91 13.03 -4.34
CA LEU A 80 -0.51 13.33 -4.04
C LEU A 80 -0.31 14.85 -3.95
N GLU A 81 0.02 15.33 -2.76
CA GLU A 81 0.25 16.75 -2.49
C GLU A 81 1.76 17.04 -2.46
N PHE A 82 2.16 18.17 -3.05
CA PHE A 82 3.57 18.55 -3.08
C PHE A 82 4.08 18.98 -1.70
N SER A 83 5.20 18.39 -1.27
CA SER A 83 5.79 18.68 0.05
C SER A 83 6.37 20.10 0.18
N GLY A 84 6.83 20.70 -0.92
CA GLY A 84 7.57 21.97 -0.90
C GLY A 84 9.04 21.85 -0.48
N TYR A 85 9.59 20.63 -0.40
CA TYR A 85 10.97 20.40 0.04
C TYR A 85 11.93 20.57 -1.15
N GLU A 86 13.12 21.11 -0.89
CA GLU A 86 14.14 21.32 -1.92
C GLU A 86 15.15 20.17 -1.84
N ILE A 87 14.90 19.13 -2.63
CA ILE A 87 15.77 17.95 -2.72
C ILE A 87 16.35 17.92 -4.12
N GLU A 88 17.67 17.87 -4.21
CA GLU A 88 18.41 17.74 -5.46
C GLU A 88 19.15 16.40 -5.48
N PHE A 89 19.16 15.75 -6.64
CA PHE A 89 19.78 14.45 -6.82
C PHE A 89 21.29 14.53 -6.56
N ASN A 90 21.79 13.60 -5.73
CA ASN A 90 23.20 13.51 -5.34
C ASN A 90 23.78 14.77 -4.66
N ARG A 91 22.91 15.58 -4.01
CA ARG A 91 23.32 16.72 -3.19
C ARG A 91 22.77 16.61 -1.78
N ASP A 92 23.68 16.59 -0.82
CA ASP A 92 23.32 16.53 0.60
C ASP A 92 22.75 17.87 1.06
N VAL A 93 21.69 17.80 1.85
CA VAL A 93 21.05 18.97 2.45
C VAL A 93 21.27 18.88 3.96
N PRO A 94 22.06 19.79 4.57
CA PRO A 94 22.25 19.81 6.01
C PRO A 94 20.91 20.14 6.70
N SER A 95 20.83 19.88 8.01
CA SER A 95 19.64 20.14 8.83
C SER A 95 19.07 21.56 8.60
N THR A 96 18.02 21.64 7.79
CA THR A 96 17.43 22.89 7.30
C THR A 96 15.99 23.01 7.75
N VAL A 97 15.59 24.24 8.04
CA VAL A 97 14.27 24.57 8.54
C VAL A 97 13.30 24.66 7.38
N ILE A 98 12.18 23.95 7.46
CA ILE A 98 11.11 24.03 6.46
C ILE A 98 10.21 25.21 6.79
N CYS A 99 9.72 25.23 8.04
CA CYS A 99 8.72 26.18 8.49
C CYS A 99 8.72 26.26 10.03
N MET A 100 7.92 27.20 10.54
CA MET A 100 7.52 27.23 11.94
C MET A 100 6.00 27.23 12.03
N VAL A 101 5.45 26.41 12.92
CA VAL A 101 4.01 26.31 13.16
C VAL A 101 3.70 26.76 14.57
N ASP A 102 2.84 27.77 14.67
CA ASP A 102 2.28 28.20 15.95
C ASP A 102 1.23 27.19 16.42
N LEU A 103 1.43 26.63 17.61
CA LEU A 103 0.51 25.66 18.24
C LEU A 103 -0.64 26.37 18.94
N THR A 104 -1.74 26.58 18.20
CA THR A 104 -3.03 26.95 18.78
C THR A 104 -3.67 25.75 19.47
N GLU A 105 -4.67 25.99 20.34
CA GLU A 105 -5.36 24.90 21.05
C GLU A 105 -5.93 23.84 20.10
N ASP A 106 -6.49 24.26 18.96
CA ASP A 106 -7.08 23.35 17.97
C ASP A 106 -6.01 22.48 17.30
N LYS A 107 -4.85 23.05 16.98
CA LYS A 107 -3.73 22.30 16.39
C LYS A 107 -3.15 21.31 17.39
N VAL A 108 -3.04 21.71 18.66
CA VAL A 108 -2.59 20.81 19.74
C VAL A 108 -3.56 19.65 19.91
N LYS A 109 -4.88 19.89 19.88
CA LYS A 109 -5.90 18.83 19.93
C LYS A 109 -5.77 17.88 18.74
N ALA A 110 -5.61 18.41 17.52
CA ALA A 110 -5.45 17.59 16.32
C ALA A 110 -4.19 16.70 16.38
N PHE A 111 -3.04 17.27 16.73
CA PHE A 111 -1.82 16.48 16.88
C PHE A 111 -1.89 15.49 18.06
N THR A 112 -2.49 15.88 19.18
CA THR A 112 -2.66 14.99 20.33
C THR A 112 -3.54 13.80 19.95
N TYR A 113 -4.65 14.03 19.23
CA TYR A 113 -5.51 12.97 18.73
C TYR A 113 -4.75 12.02 17.78
N ALA A 114 -3.95 12.57 16.87
CA ALA A 114 -3.12 11.78 15.96
C ALA A 114 -2.09 10.92 16.72
N VAL A 115 -1.39 11.49 17.71
CA VAL A 115 -0.41 10.76 18.52
C VAL A 115 -1.09 9.70 19.39
N MET A 116 -2.26 10.01 19.97
CA MET A 116 -3.02 9.07 20.80
C MET A 116 -3.47 7.83 20.03
N ASN A 117 -3.85 7.99 18.77
CA ASN A 117 -4.28 6.90 17.89
C ASN A 117 -3.13 6.32 17.04
N GLU A 118 -1.88 6.62 17.40
CA GLU A 118 -0.68 6.17 16.71
C GLU A 118 -0.76 6.38 15.19
N TYR A 119 -0.96 7.63 14.78
CA TYR A 119 -1.01 7.99 13.37
C TYR A 119 0.36 7.90 12.71
N TRP A 120 0.36 7.34 11.51
CA TRP A 120 1.50 7.27 10.61
C TRP A 120 1.14 8.03 9.34
N TYR A 121 2.14 8.62 8.71
CA TYR A 121 2.00 9.25 7.42
C TYR A 121 2.79 8.49 6.36
N GLN A 122 2.32 8.59 5.13
CA GLN A 122 2.94 8.01 3.95
C GLN A 122 3.37 9.12 2.99
N MET A 123 4.56 8.98 2.44
CA MET A 123 5.13 9.85 1.42
C MET A 123 5.76 8.99 0.32
N TYR A 124 6.04 9.58 -0.83
CA TYR A 124 6.73 8.93 -1.93
C TYR A 124 7.86 9.80 -2.47
N ILE A 125 8.95 9.16 -2.86
CA ILE A 125 10.01 9.75 -3.68
C ILE A 125 10.30 8.72 -4.77
N ASP A 126 10.23 9.11 -6.04
CA ASP A 126 10.54 8.22 -7.18
C ASP A 126 9.71 6.91 -7.17
N GLY A 127 8.47 6.99 -6.68
CA GLY A 127 7.56 5.87 -6.47
C GLY A 127 7.88 4.95 -5.28
N LEU A 128 8.97 5.19 -4.53
CA LEU A 128 9.32 4.41 -3.34
C LEU A 128 8.53 4.93 -2.12
N PRO A 129 7.77 4.07 -1.44
CA PRO A 129 6.98 4.49 -0.29
C PRO A 129 7.87 4.70 0.95
N ILE A 130 7.53 5.74 1.69
CA ILE A 130 8.18 6.13 2.93
C ILE A 130 7.10 6.29 3.99
N TRP A 131 7.28 5.67 5.15
CA TRP A 131 6.38 5.84 6.29
C TRP A 131 7.10 6.46 7.48
N GLY A 132 6.40 7.31 8.21
CA GLY A 132 6.89 7.87 9.47
C GLY A 132 5.76 8.01 10.48
N LYS A 133 6.13 7.96 11.77
CA LYS A 133 5.19 8.18 12.87
C LYS A 133 5.03 9.68 13.10
N VAL A 134 3.81 10.15 13.36
CA VAL A 134 3.55 11.57 13.66
C VAL A 134 4.23 11.97 14.98
N GLY A 135 4.17 11.11 16.00
CA GLY A 135 4.69 11.41 17.32
C GLY A 135 4.61 10.21 18.26
N GLU A 136 4.95 10.43 19.52
CA GLU A 136 4.93 9.40 20.54
C GLU A 136 4.37 9.91 21.87
N LYS A 137 3.81 8.98 22.64
CA LYS A 137 3.39 9.21 24.01
C LYS A 137 4.50 8.72 24.94
N ASP A 138 4.86 9.55 25.91
CA ASP A 138 5.82 9.23 26.97
C ASP A 138 5.13 8.43 28.09
N ASP A 139 5.93 7.76 28.93
CA ASP A 139 5.43 6.91 30.03
C ASP A 139 4.60 7.71 31.04
N GLN A 140 4.89 9.01 31.16
CA GLN A 140 4.17 9.96 32.02
C GLN A 140 2.84 10.45 31.41
N GLY A 141 2.46 9.93 30.24
CA GLY A 141 1.22 10.30 29.56
C GLY A 141 1.27 11.61 28.77
N ARG A 142 2.45 12.18 28.57
CA ARG A 142 2.65 13.40 27.77
C ARG A 142 2.80 13.06 26.29
N TYR A 143 2.27 13.92 25.43
CA TYR A 143 2.27 13.72 23.98
C TYR A 143 3.35 14.56 23.31
N TYR A 144 4.16 13.91 22.48
CA TYR A 144 5.25 14.53 21.74
C TYR A 144 5.06 14.34 20.24
N ILE A 145 5.55 15.29 19.46
CA ILE A 145 5.57 15.23 18.00
C ILE A 145 7.01 15.18 17.49
N TYR A 146 7.25 14.44 16.42
CA TYR A 146 8.54 14.43 15.74
C TYR A 146 8.65 15.61 14.78
N THR A 147 9.72 16.39 14.93
CA THR A 147 9.89 17.67 14.23
C THR A 147 11.00 17.66 13.20
N HIS A 148 11.89 16.66 13.26
CA HIS A 148 13.00 16.51 12.34
C HIS A 148 12.86 15.24 11.50
N LYS A 149 12.92 15.38 10.17
CA LYS A 149 12.89 14.27 9.21
C LYS A 149 14.25 14.13 8.54
N LYS A 150 14.94 13.03 8.81
CA LYS A 150 16.23 12.72 8.19
C LYS A 150 16.03 11.67 7.11
N PHE A 151 16.31 12.04 5.87
CA PHE A 151 16.23 11.17 4.70
C PHE A 151 17.62 10.64 4.35
N ASP A 152 17.80 9.34 4.42
CA ASP A 152 18.97 8.65 3.87
C ASP A 152 18.54 8.03 2.53
N ILE A 153 19.06 8.57 1.42
CA ILE A 153 18.70 8.17 0.06
C ILE A 153 19.87 7.39 -0.56
N GLY A 154 19.60 6.12 -0.88
CA GLY A 154 20.51 5.23 -1.59
C GLY A 154 20.42 5.43 -3.09
N ARG A 155 21.57 5.65 -3.75
CA ARG A 155 21.67 5.74 -5.21
C ARG A 155 22.56 4.66 -5.80
N ASN A 156 22.16 4.12 -6.94
CA ASN A 156 23.01 3.30 -7.80
C ASN A 156 23.13 3.98 -9.16
N GLY A 157 24.30 4.57 -9.44
CA GLY A 157 24.51 5.41 -10.62
C GLY A 157 23.58 6.64 -10.61
N GLN A 158 22.69 6.71 -11.61
CA GLN A 158 21.71 7.80 -11.83
C GLN A 158 20.31 7.47 -11.27
N GLN A 159 20.16 6.40 -10.51
CA GLN A 159 18.85 5.93 -10.07
C GLN A 159 18.75 5.88 -8.54
N ILE A 160 17.56 6.16 -8.03
CA ILE A 160 17.22 6.02 -6.61
C ILE A 160 16.78 4.57 -6.37
N VAL A 161 17.43 3.92 -5.41
CA VAL A 161 17.27 2.47 -5.17
C VAL A 161 16.94 2.11 -3.73
N ASP A 162 17.14 3.02 -2.78
CA ASP A 162 16.72 2.82 -1.39
C ASP A 162 16.38 4.17 -0.77
N ILE A 163 15.39 4.18 0.12
CA ILE A 163 15.08 5.34 0.94
C ILE A 163 14.79 4.89 2.36
N SER A 164 15.42 5.57 3.31
CA SER A 164 15.19 5.35 4.73
C SER A 164 14.90 6.69 5.39
N LEU A 165 13.82 6.74 6.18
CA LEU A 165 13.42 7.91 6.95
C LEU A 165 13.68 7.65 8.43
N THR A 166 14.41 8.56 9.06
CA THR A 166 14.57 8.61 10.51
C THR A 166 13.88 9.86 11.04
N THR A 167 12.92 9.67 11.94
CA THR A 167 12.25 10.78 12.63
C THR A 167 12.97 11.09 13.94
N GLU A 168 13.48 12.30 14.08
CA GLU A 168 14.25 12.74 15.24
C GLU A 168 13.61 13.99 15.88
N LYS A 169 14.15 14.41 17.03
CA LYS A 169 13.75 15.60 17.80
C LYS A 169 12.27 15.63 18.15
N LYS A 170 11.96 15.14 19.36
CA LYS A 170 10.62 15.18 19.94
C LYS A 170 10.37 16.50 20.65
N GLU A 171 9.28 17.16 20.31
CA GLU A 171 8.82 18.38 20.98
C GLU A 171 7.48 18.13 21.67
N LEU A 172 7.30 18.70 22.86
CA LEU A 172 6.08 18.54 23.65
C LEU A 172 4.94 19.32 23.00
N LEU A 173 3.78 18.68 22.84
CA LEU A 173 2.58 19.36 22.35
C LEU A 173 1.97 20.23 23.46
N ALA A 174 2.33 21.52 23.45
CA ALA A 174 1.82 22.52 24.40
C ALA A 174 1.25 23.74 23.66
N ALA A 175 0.05 24.18 24.05
CA ALA A 175 -0.58 25.36 23.44
C ALA A 175 0.24 26.63 23.70
N GLY A 176 0.32 27.50 22.69
CA GLY A 176 1.09 28.75 22.74
C GLY A 176 2.58 28.60 22.43
N SER A 177 3.08 27.38 22.19
CA SER A 177 4.46 27.16 21.74
C SER A 177 4.58 27.23 20.21
N LYS A 178 5.79 27.46 19.71
CA LYS A 178 6.11 27.42 18.28
C LYS A 178 6.98 26.21 18.00
N ILE A 179 6.53 25.34 17.10
CA ILE A 179 7.28 24.15 16.69
C ILE A 179 8.00 24.43 15.38
N LYS A 180 9.27 24.01 15.33
CA LYS A 180 10.14 24.21 14.18
C LYS A 180 10.32 22.89 13.43
N PHE A 181 9.71 22.78 12.25
CA PHE A 181 9.90 21.60 11.39
C PHE A 181 11.16 21.74 10.55
N SER A 182 11.93 20.67 10.49
CA SER A 182 13.20 20.63 9.77
C SER A 182 13.43 19.29 9.08
N TYR A 183 14.28 19.30 8.07
CA TYR A 183 14.68 18.10 7.35
C TYR A 183 16.18 18.10 7.07
N GLU A 184 16.70 16.91 6.77
CA GLU A 184 18.07 16.66 6.36
C GLU A 184 18.03 15.59 5.28
N VAL A 185 18.88 15.70 4.27
CA VAL A 185 19.01 14.71 3.19
C VAL A 185 20.46 14.29 3.09
N ASN A 186 20.70 12.98 3.17
CA ASN A 186 22.02 12.38 2.98
C ASN A 186 21.95 11.35 1.86
N TRP A 187 22.79 11.53 0.84
CA TRP A 187 22.95 10.60 -0.27
C TRP A 187 24.04 9.58 0.03
N LYS A 188 23.74 8.31 -0.24
CA LYS A 188 24.70 7.22 -0.07
C LYS A 188 24.77 6.36 -1.34
N PRO A 189 25.96 5.96 -1.79
CA PRO A 189 26.08 4.98 -2.85
C PRO A 189 25.55 3.62 -2.36
N SER A 190 24.82 2.92 -3.22
CA SER A 190 24.26 1.59 -2.97
C SER A 190 24.58 0.64 -4.11
N VAL A 191 24.73 -0.63 -3.77
CA VAL A 191 24.96 -1.73 -4.73
C VAL A 191 23.66 -2.38 -5.21
N VAL A 192 22.51 -2.02 -4.62
CA VAL A 192 21.20 -2.56 -4.98
C VAL A 192 20.86 -2.20 -6.42
N GLU A 193 20.45 -3.18 -7.22
CA GLU A 193 20.01 -2.95 -8.59
C GLU A 193 18.61 -2.32 -8.61
N PHE A 194 18.32 -1.49 -9.60
CA PHE A 194 17.04 -0.78 -9.70
C PHE A 194 15.82 -1.71 -9.70
N LYS A 195 15.93 -2.90 -10.30
CA LYS A 195 14.84 -3.90 -10.32
C LYS A 195 14.51 -4.47 -8.94
N ASP A 196 15.48 -4.51 -8.04
CA ASP A 196 15.36 -5.14 -6.70
C ASP A 196 15.07 -4.08 -5.62
N ARG A 197 14.90 -2.80 -6.01
CA ARG A 197 14.67 -1.67 -5.08
C ARG A 197 13.41 -1.82 -4.22
N PHE A 198 12.44 -2.60 -4.68
CA PHE A 198 11.20 -2.84 -3.95
C PHE A 198 11.27 -4.03 -2.99
N ASP A 199 12.31 -4.86 -3.03
CA ASP A 199 12.41 -6.08 -2.23
C ASP A 199 12.33 -5.80 -0.72
N LYS A 200 12.90 -4.67 -0.29
CA LYS A 200 12.82 -4.17 1.10
C LYS A 200 11.38 -4.03 1.61
N TYR A 201 10.44 -3.70 0.73
CA TYR A 201 9.04 -3.45 1.09
C TYR A 201 8.15 -4.70 0.97
N LEU A 202 8.64 -5.72 0.26
CA LEU A 202 7.90 -6.95 -0.03
C LEU A 202 8.16 -8.05 1.02
N ASP A 203 9.01 -7.81 2.02
CA ASP A 203 9.36 -8.84 3.00
C ASP A 203 8.10 -9.40 3.71
N PRO A 204 7.81 -10.71 3.53
CA PRO A 204 6.56 -11.33 3.95
C PRO A 204 6.33 -11.36 5.47
N ASN A 205 7.34 -11.10 6.29
CA ASN A 205 7.17 -11.00 7.74
C ASN A 205 6.19 -9.90 8.16
N PHE A 206 5.98 -8.87 7.33
CA PHE A 206 5.09 -7.74 7.63
C PHE A 206 3.60 -7.99 7.32
N PHE A 207 3.28 -8.92 6.41
CA PHE A 207 1.90 -9.11 5.90
C PHE A 207 1.20 -10.39 6.37
N GLN A 208 1.89 -11.33 7.03
CA GLN A 208 1.38 -12.69 7.18
C GLN A 208 0.38 -12.95 8.31
N HIS A 209 0.21 -12.08 9.30
CA HIS A 209 -0.27 -12.60 10.59
C HIS A 209 -1.77 -12.80 10.83
N ARG A 210 -2.72 -12.51 9.92
CA ARG A 210 -4.16 -12.72 10.24
C ARG A 210 -5.13 -13.21 9.18
N ILE A 211 -4.83 -13.19 7.88
CA ILE A 211 -5.89 -13.30 6.85
C ILE A 211 -5.98 -14.68 6.17
N HIS A 212 -4.88 -15.45 6.11
CA HIS A 212 -4.88 -16.70 5.33
C HIS A 212 -5.84 -17.77 5.87
N TRP A 213 -5.99 -17.86 7.20
CA TRP A 213 -6.89 -18.85 7.82
C TRP A 213 -8.38 -18.57 7.56
N PHE A 214 -8.78 -17.30 7.41
CA PHE A 214 -10.17 -16.93 7.12
C PHE A 214 -10.62 -17.39 5.71
N SER A 215 -9.73 -17.30 4.71
CA SER A 215 -10.01 -17.78 3.36
C SER A 215 -10.06 -19.32 3.29
N ILE A 216 -9.19 -20.01 4.03
CA ILE A 216 -9.25 -21.47 4.19
C ILE A 216 -10.56 -21.90 4.83
N PHE A 217 -11.01 -21.22 5.89
CA PHE A 217 -12.27 -21.55 6.56
C PHE A 217 -13.49 -21.33 5.65
N ASN A 218 -13.52 -20.20 4.93
CA ASN A 218 -14.62 -19.87 4.01
C ASN A 218 -14.74 -20.88 2.86
N SER A 219 -13.61 -21.29 2.26
CA SER A 219 -13.62 -22.32 1.21
C SER A 219 -13.99 -23.70 1.75
N PHE A 220 -13.53 -24.05 2.97
CA PHE A 220 -13.84 -25.33 3.61
C PHE A 220 -15.33 -25.49 3.94
N MET A 221 -15.98 -24.43 4.45
CA MET A 221 -17.42 -24.42 4.75
C MET A 221 -18.26 -24.68 3.50
N MET A 222 -17.88 -24.11 2.34
CA MET A 222 -18.57 -24.33 1.06
C MET A 222 -18.46 -25.79 0.59
N VAL A 223 -17.32 -26.43 0.77
CA VAL A 223 -17.13 -27.85 0.41
C VAL A 223 -18.02 -28.75 1.27
N ILE A 224 -18.07 -28.53 2.58
CA ILE A 224 -18.97 -29.30 3.48
C ILE A 224 -20.44 -29.13 3.06
N PHE A 225 -20.84 -27.90 2.73
CA PHE A 225 -22.21 -27.61 2.30
C PHE A 225 -22.56 -28.34 0.99
N LEU A 226 -21.69 -28.30 -0.01
CA LEU A 226 -21.89 -28.99 -1.29
C LEU A 226 -21.94 -30.52 -1.12
N VAL A 227 -21.03 -31.09 -0.31
CA VAL A 227 -21.04 -32.53 0.01
C VAL A 227 -22.33 -32.93 0.72
N GLY A 228 -22.82 -32.10 1.65
CA GLY A 228 -24.10 -32.31 2.34
C GLY A 228 -25.29 -32.33 1.39
N LEU A 229 -25.37 -31.37 0.46
CA LEU A 229 -26.43 -31.34 -0.54
C LEU A 229 -26.40 -32.56 -1.47
N VAL A 230 -25.22 -32.91 -1.99
CA VAL A 230 -25.06 -34.09 -2.87
C VAL A 230 -25.42 -35.37 -2.13
N SER A 231 -24.96 -35.53 -0.88
CA SER A 231 -25.30 -36.68 -0.04
C SER A 231 -26.80 -36.77 0.21
N MET A 232 -27.48 -35.65 0.50
CA MET A 232 -28.92 -35.62 0.69
C MET A 232 -29.68 -36.04 -0.58
N ILE A 233 -29.25 -35.56 -1.76
CA ILE A 233 -29.84 -35.95 -3.05
C ILE A 233 -29.66 -37.45 -3.28
N LEU A 234 -28.44 -37.97 -3.12
CA LEU A 234 -28.14 -39.40 -3.28
C LEU A 234 -28.92 -40.27 -2.30
N MET A 235 -29.03 -39.87 -1.03
CA MET A 235 -29.82 -40.59 -0.03
C MET A 235 -31.32 -40.57 -0.35
N ARG A 236 -31.79 -39.51 -1.02
CA ARG A 236 -33.19 -39.41 -1.45
C ARG A 236 -33.46 -40.26 -2.69
N THR A 237 -32.53 -40.33 -3.64
CA THR A 237 -32.66 -41.21 -4.81
C THR A 237 -32.53 -42.68 -4.40
N LEU A 238 -31.53 -43.04 -3.59
CA LEU A 238 -31.34 -44.43 -3.13
C LEU A 238 -32.54 -44.95 -2.33
N ARG A 239 -33.11 -44.15 -1.42
CA ARG A 239 -34.33 -44.57 -0.72
C ARG A 239 -35.52 -44.76 -1.65
N LYS A 240 -35.64 -43.93 -2.69
CA LYS A 240 -36.71 -44.04 -3.70
C LYS A 240 -36.51 -45.28 -4.58
N ASP A 241 -35.28 -45.56 -4.99
CA ASP A 241 -34.97 -46.71 -5.83
C ASP A 241 -35.07 -48.01 -5.03
N TYR A 242 -34.59 -48.07 -3.79
CA TYR A 242 -34.76 -49.23 -2.91
C TYR A 242 -36.24 -49.56 -2.67
N ALA A 243 -37.07 -48.55 -2.39
CA ALA A 243 -38.52 -48.73 -2.22
C ALA A 243 -39.25 -49.13 -3.51
N ARG A 244 -38.66 -48.90 -4.68
CA ARG A 244 -39.18 -49.39 -5.96
C ARG A 244 -38.82 -50.86 -6.14
N TYR A 245 -37.55 -51.23 -5.97
CA TYR A 245 -37.11 -52.62 -6.11
C TYR A 245 -37.79 -53.57 -5.11
N SER A 246 -38.00 -53.14 -3.86
CA SER A 246 -38.73 -53.96 -2.89
C SER A 246 -40.19 -54.18 -3.29
N LYS A 247 -40.83 -53.20 -3.94
CA LYS A 247 -42.20 -53.34 -4.45
C LYS A 247 -42.26 -54.19 -5.72
N ASP A 248 -41.27 -54.08 -6.58
CA ASP A 248 -41.18 -54.90 -7.78
C ASP A 248 -40.94 -56.38 -7.39
N GLU A 249 -40.11 -56.68 -6.39
CA GLU A 249 -39.97 -58.03 -5.82
C GLU A 249 -41.28 -58.54 -5.17
N GLU A 250 -41.97 -57.72 -4.37
CA GLU A 250 -43.28 -58.09 -3.80
C GLU A 250 -44.35 -58.31 -4.88
N MET A 251 -44.33 -57.54 -5.98
CA MET A 251 -45.22 -57.75 -7.13
C MET A 251 -44.89 -59.03 -7.89
N ASP A 252 -43.61 -59.32 -8.11
CA ASP A 252 -43.16 -60.52 -8.82
C ASP A 252 -43.51 -61.79 -8.01
N ASP A 253 -43.39 -61.73 -6.67
CA ASP A 253 -43.86 -62.79 -5.76
C ASP A 253 -45.39 -62.95 -5.79
N MET A 254 -46.15 -61.85 -5.87
CA MET A 254 -47.62 -61.88 -5.97
C MET A 254 -48.10 -62.36 -7.36
N GLU A 255 -47.39 -62.01 -8.44
CA GLU A 255 -47.64 -62.49 -9.79
C GLU A 255 -47.27 -63.98 -9.94
N ARG A 256 -46.25 -64.46 -9.24
CA ARG A 256 -45.95 -65.90 -9.09
C ARG A 256 -47.06 -66.65 -8.35
N ASP A 257 -47.54 -66.13 -7.22
CA ASP A 257 -48.63 -66.76 -6.44
C ASP A 257 -49.95 -66.83 -7.26
N LEU A 258 -50.26 -65.77 -8.03
CA LEU A 258 -51.39 -65.76 -8.94
C LEU A 258 -51.16 -66.60 -10.22
N GLY A 259 -49.92 -66.71 -10.70
CA GLY A 259 -49.54 -67.47 -11.89
C GLY A 259 -49.53 -68.99 -11.66
N ASP A 260 -49.18 -69.43 -10.45
CA ASP A 260 -49.20 -70.84 -10.06
C ASP A 260 -50.62 -71.37 -9.83
N GLU A 261 -51.63 -70.50 -9.61
CA GLU A 261 -53.04 -70.89 -9.43
C GLU A 261 -53.80 -71.10 -10.76
N TYR A 262 -53.28 -70.62 -11.90
CA TYR A 262 -53.77 -70.99 -13.25
C TYR A 262 -53.02 -72.22 -13.82
N GLY A 263 -52.75 -73.15 -12.90
CA GLY A 263 -52.09 -74.42 -13.05
C GLY A 263 -52.86 -75.50 -13.84
N TRP A 264 -52.67 -75.57 -15.16
CA TRP A 264 -52.51 -76.79 -15.98
C TRP A 264 -53.48 -77.94 -15.65
N LYS A 265 -54.67 -77.89 -16.27
CA LYS A 265 -55.60 -79.00 -16.62
C LYS A 265 -56.95 -78.33 -16.96
N GLN A 266 -57.66 -78.65 -18.02
CA GLN A 266 -57.55 -79.67 -19.07
C GLN A 266 -58.52 -79.26 -20.17
#